data_AF-A0A5C7Q8I5-F1
#
_entry.id   AF-A0A5C7Q8I5-F1
#
_cell.length_a   1.000
_cell.length_b   1.000
_cell.length_c   1.000
_cell.angle_alpha   90.00
_cell.angle_beta   90.00
_cell.angle_gamma   90.00
#
_symmetry.space_group_name_H-M   'P 1'
#
loop_
_entity.id
_entity.type
_entity.pdbx_description
1 polymer ?
#
loop_
_entity_poly.entity_id
_entity_poly.type
_entity_poly.pdbx_seq_one_letter_code
_entity_poly.pdbx_strand_id
1 'polypeptide(L)'
;MSDYLIECATKEEWAARAFRAEAALKDLTGLGNPSRVYALKIGDRLIDDILNPHHTQIDPDAIDVRLRAMHRFSNDPAALTVHVHRVLVRLLASIHKEPDEVLQWCWHHDDHEAIIGDIPGPLKALIGDHTPILNQIEAKLDEAICIARCLRHPTDHVRRAVHYYDKMAETIEWLHVLHQPPARWNMTCPLDTDEMLSLLAEARAAA
;
A
#
# COMPACT_ATOMS: atom_id res chain seq x y z
N MET A 1 25.02 20.45 -35.20
CA MET A 1 23.64 20.67 -34.71
C MET A 1 22.78 19.71 -35.50
N SER A 2 22.25 18.68 -34.83
CA SER A 2 21.43 17.63 -35.47
C SER A 2 19.98 17.95 -35.14
N ASP A 3 19.22 18.36 -36.15
CA ASP A 3 17.80 18.64 -36.04
C ASP A 3 17.04 17.32 -35.90
N TYR A 4 16.70 16.96 -34.65
CA TYR A 4 15.74 15.90 -34.38
C TYR A 4 14.33 16.43 -34.65
N LEU A 5 13.86 16.27 -35.89
CA LEU A 5 12.45 16.41 -36.23
C LEU A 5 11.70 15.22 -35.63
N ILE A 6 11.01 15.45 -34.52
CA ILE A 6 10.02 14.52 -33.99
C ILE A 6 8.79 14.63 -34.90
N GLU A 7 8.66 13.69 -35.83
CA GLU A 7 7.43 13.55 -36.62
C GLU A 7 6.28 13.16 -35.67
N CYS A 8 5.31 14.06 -35.53
CA CYS A 8 4.09 13.80 -34.78
C CYS A 8 3.26 12.76 -35.54
N ALA A 9 3.22 11.53 -35.01
CA ALA A 9 2.34 10.49 -35.49
C ALA A 9 0.88 10.97 -35.51
N THR A 10 0.15 10.56 -36.54
CA THR A 10 -1.26 10.92 -36.70
C THR A 10 -2.12 10.26 -35.62
N LYS A 11 -3.32 10.79 -35.42
CA LYS A 11 -4.29 10.25 -34.44
C LYS A 11 -4.60 8.76 -34.68
N GLU A 12 -4.62 8.37 -35.95
CA GLU A 12 -4.86 6.99 -36.39
C GLU A 12 -3.65 6.07 -36.10
N GLU A 13 -2.43 6.57 -36.25
CA GLU A 13 -1.21 5.84 -35.91
C GLU A 13 -1.08 5.61 -34.40
N TRP A 14 -1.49 6.58 -33.58
CA TRP A 14 -1.57 6.43 -32.13
C TRP A 14 -2.61 5.39 -31.70
N ALA A 15 -3.80 5.42 -32.30
CA ALA A 15 -4.84 4.41 -32.02
C ALA A 15 -4.38 3.00 -32.42
N ALA A 16 -3.74 2.84 -33.57
CA ALA A 16 -3.20 1.56 -34.03
C ALA A 16 -2.00 1.05 -33.20
N ARG A 17 -1.21 1.96 -32.60
CA ARG A 17 -0.16 1.60 -31.62
C ARG A 17 -0.77 1.15 -30.30
N ALA A 18 -1.77 1.87 -29.78
CA ALA A 18 -2.47 1.50 -28.55
C ALA A 18 -3.14 0.11 -28.66
N PHE A 19 -3.83 -0.15 -29.77
CA PHE A 19 -4.48 -1.46 -30.00
C PHE A 19 -3.47 -2.61 -30.10
N ARG A 20 -2.34 -2.41 -30.78
CA ARG A 20 -1.27 -3.42 -30.86
C ARG A 20 -0.57 -3.64 -29.53
N ALA A 21 -0.39 -2.57 -28.73
CA ALA A 21 0.13 -2.69 -27.38
C ALA A 21 -0.85 -3.47 -26.49
N GLU A 22 -2.16 -3.23 -26.59
CA GLU A 22 -3.19 -3.95 -25.84
C GLU A 22 -3.25 -5.45 -26.21
N ALA A 23 -3.18 -5.77 -27.50
CA ALA A 23 -3.13 -7.16 -27.97
C ALA A 23 -1.85 -7.89 -27.55
N ALA A 24 -0.69 -7.22 -27.67
CA ALA A 24 0.59 -7.77 -27.20
C ALA A 24 0.64 -7.90 -25.67
N LEU A 25 0.01 -7.00 -24.93
CA LEU A 25 -0.13 -7.10 -23.47
C LEU A 25 -0.99 -8.32 -23.12
N LYS A 26 -2.13 -8.53 -23.78
CA LYS A 26 -2.98 -9.72 -23.58
C LYS A 26 -2.24 -11.04 -23.83
N ASP A 27 -1.36 -11.07 -24.82
CA ASP A 27 -0.55 -12.24 -25.17
C ASP A 27 0.65 -12.44 -24.20
N LEU A 28 1.36 -11.37 -23.84
CA LEU A 28 2.50 -11.41 -22.89
C LEU A 28 2.08 -11.69 -21.45
N THR A 29 0.94 -11.15 -21.03
CA THR A 29 0.40 -11.36 -19.67
C THR A 29 -0.26 -12.72 -19.51
N GLY A 30 -0.65 -13.37 -20.60
CA GLY A 30 -1.48 -14.57 -20.54
C GLY A 30 -2.86 -14.30 -19.92
N LEU A 31 -3.35 -13.04 -19.93
CA LEU A 31 -4.65 -12.65 -19.38
C LEU A 31 -5.85 -13.33 -20.08
N GLY A 32 -5.62 -14.06 -21.18
CA GLY A 32 -6.61 -14.93 -21.83
C GLY A 32 -6.51 -16.41 -21.45
N ASN A 33 -5.55 -16.83 -20.62
CA ASN A 33 -5.38 -18.22 -20.20
C ASN A 33 -5.89 -18.39 -18.76
N PRO A 34 -7.12 -18.90 -18.55
CA PRO A 34 -7.73 -19.08 -17.22
C PRO A 34 -7.01 -20.11 -16.33
N SER A 35 -5.85 -20.61 -16.75
CA SER A 35 -5.03 -21.59 -16.02
C SER A 35 -3.84 -21.00 -15.27
N ARG A 36 -3.53 -19.70 -15.43
CA ARG A 36 -2.35 -19.13 -14.77
C ARG A 36 -2.66 -18.78 -13.31
N VAL A 37 -2.22 -19.67 -12.43
CA VAL A 37 -2.34 -19.56 -10.98
C VAL A 37 -1.14 -18.80 -10.43
N TYR A 38 -1.37 -17.72 -9.68
CA TYR A 38 -0.34 -16.86 -9.11
C TYR A 38 -0.11 -17.20 -7.63
N ALA A 39 0.54 -18.34 -7.38
CA ALA A 39 0.76 -18.83 -6.02
C ALA A 39 1.83 -18.03 -5.28
N LEU A 40 1.62 -17.80 -3.98
CA LEU A 40 2.55 -17.06 -3.12
C LEU A 40 2.60 -17.65 -1.71
N LYS A 41 3.81 -17.84 -1.17
CA LYS A 41 4.02 -18.37 0.19
C LYS A 41 4.12 -17.26 1.23
N ILE A 42 3.37 -17.38 2.33
CA ILE A 42 3.49 -16.54 3.53
C ILE A 42 3.52 -17.42 4.78
N GLY A 43 4.54 -17.24 5.62
CA GLY A 43 4.74 -18.08 6.81
C GLY A 43 4.77 -19.56 6.45
N ASP A 44 3.90 -20.33 7.07
CA ASP A 44 3.74 -21.77 6.81
C ASP A 44 2.63 -22.08 5.80
N ARG A 45 1.97 -21.06 5.24
CA ARG A 45 0.83 -21.22 4.32
C ARG A 45 1.19 -20.85 2.88
N LEU A 46 0.45 -21.43 1.95
CA LEU A 46 0.49 -21.13 0.53
C LEU A 46 -0.84 -20.51 0.12
N ILE A 47 -0.80 -19.30 -0.41
CA ILE A 47 -1.92 -18.70 -1.15
C ILE A 47 -1.85 -19.29 -2.54
N ASP A 48 -2.82 -20.13 -2.91
CA ASP A 48 -2.80 -20.82 -4.19
C ASP A 48 -2.95 -19.82 -5.35
N ASP A 49 -3.81 -18.82 -5.23
CA ASP A 49 -3.97 -17.75 -6.22
C ASP A 49 -4.14 -16.40 -5.54
N ILE A 50 -3.18 -15.49 -5.72
CA ILE A 50 -3.21 -14.16 -5.12
C ILE A 50 -4.36 -13.27 -5.65
N LEU A 51 -4.94 -13.61 -6.80
CA LEU A 51 -6.12 -12.91 -7.33
C LEU A 51 -7.43 -13.35 -6.66
N ASN A 52 -7.41 -14.50 -5.98
CA ASN A 52 -8.56 -15.04 -5.25
C ASN A 52 -8.11 -15.77 -3.97
N PRO A 53 -7.46 -15.06 -3.02
CA PRO A 53 -6.94 -15.64 -1.79
C PRO A 53 -8.08 -16.14 -0.90
N HIS A 54 -7.93 -17.34 -0.34
CA HIS A 54 -8.87 -17.85 0.64
C HIS A 54 -8.39 -17.53 2.06
N HIS A 55 -9.30 -17.13 2.96
CA HIS A 55 -8.95 -16.75 4.34
C HIS A 55 -8.21 -17.85 5.12
N THR A 56 -8.45 -19.14 4.83
CA THR A 56 -7.70 -20.24 5.47
C THR A 56 -6.25 -20.37 4.98
N GLN A 57 -5.86 -19.67 3.92
CA GLN A 57 -4.47 -19.60 3.44
C GLN A 57 -3.70 -18.41 4.03
N ILE A 58 -4.39 -17.51 4.73
CA ILE A 58 -3.77 -16.37 5.40
C ILE A 58 -3.17 -16.81 6.73
N ASP A 59 -1.93 -16.42 6.99
CA ASP A 59 -1.21 -16.69 8.23
C ASP A 59 -1.05 -15.37 9.02
N PRO A 60 -1.97 -15.04 9.94
CA PRO A 60 -1.95 -13.75 10.65
C PRO A 60 -0.69 -13.53 11.49
N ASP A 61 -0.14 -14.60 12.07
CA ASP A 61 1.07 -14.52 12.89
C ASP A 61 2.29 -14.20 12.01
N ALA A 62 2.37 -14.82 10.83
CA ALA A 62 3.42 -14.50 9.86
C ALA A 62 3.31 -13.08 9.30
N ILE A 63 2.09 -12.55 9.13
CA ILE A 63 1.87 -11.14 8.79
C ILE A 63 2.49 -10.25 9.85
N ASP A 64 2.13 -10.44 11.13
CA ASP A 64 2.62 -9.61 12.22
C ASP A 64 4.15 -9.68 12.38
N VAL A 65 4.77 -10.86 12.20
CA VAL A 65 6.23 -11.01 12.21
C VAL A 65 6.88 -10.24 11.06
N ARG A 66 6.33 -10.31 9.84
CA ARG A 66 6.90 -9.63 8.67
C ARG A 66 6.79 -8.12 8.77
N LEU A 67 5.65 -7.58 9.19
CA LEU A 67 5.47 -6.13 9.34
C LEU A 67 6.42 -5.51 10.37
N ARG A 68 6.82 -6.29 11.39
CA ARG A 68 7.81 -5.87 12.40
C ARG A 68 9.23 -5.78 11.84
N ALA A 69 9.53 -6.48 10.75
CA ALA A 69 10.86 -6.52 10.14
C ALA A 69 10.98 -5.67 8.87
N MET A 70 9.87 -5.42 8.18
CA MET A 70 9.83 -4.69 6.91
C MET A 70 9.91 -3.18 7.15
N HIS A 71 10.96 -2.54 6.62
CA HIS A 71 11.09 -1.09 6.65
C HIS A 71 10.33 -0.45 5.49
N ARG A 72 9.74 0.73 5.76
CA ARG A 72 9.07 1.54 4.75
C ARG A 72 10.07 2.22 3.81
N PHE A 73 9.55 2.92 2.80
CA PHE A 73 10.33 3.76 1.88
C PHE A 73 11.40 2.95 1.12
N SER A 74 10.97 1.86 0.47
CA SER A 74 11.88 0.94 -0.26
C SER A 74 12.89 0.24 0.65
N ASN A 75 12.46 -0.12 1.86
CA ASN A 75 13.29 -0.80 2.87
C ASN A 75 14.53 0.01 3.27
N ASP A 76 14.38 1.33 3.41
CA ASP A 76 15.43 2.20 3.95
C ASP A 76 15.65 1.85 5.44
N PRO A 77 16.87 1.52 5.87
CA PRO A 77 17.13 1.13 7.26
C PRO A 77 16.88 2.26 8.28
N ALA A 78 16.83 3.52 7.86
CA ALA A 78 16.46 4.64 8.72
C ALA A 78 14.94 4.80 8.88
N ALA A 79 14.14 4.29 7.93
CA ALA A 79 12.68 4.37 7.96
C ALA A 79 12.11 3.56 9.12
N LEU A 80 10.86 3.89 9.49
CA LEU A 80 10.09 3.05 10.40
C LEU A 80 9.78 1.70 9.75
N THR A 81 9.59 0.68 10.58
CA THR A 81 8.96 -0.55 10.09
C THR A 81 7.47 -0.31 9.88
N VAL A 82 6.84 -1.10 9.00
CA VAL A 82 5.39 -0.99 8.75
C VAL A 82 4.60 -1.19 10.06
N HIS A 83 5.09 -2.04 10.97
CA HIS A 83 4.49 -2.19 12.30
C HIS A 83 4.54 -0.91 13.15
N VAL A 84 5.65 -0.16 13.16
CA VAL A 84 5.71 1.11 13.91
C VAL A 84 4.84 2.17 13.22
N HIS A 85 4.80 2.18 11.89
CA HIS A 85 3.93 3.06 11.12
C HIS A 85 2.44 2.88 11.48
N ARG A 86 1.90 1.65 11.46
CA ARG A 86 0.49 1.42 11.83
C ARG A 86 0.15 1.82 13.28
N VAL A 87 1.13 1.72 14.19
CA VAL A 87 0.99 2.24 15.57
C VAL A 87 0.83 3.76 15.52
N LEU A 88 1.70 4.47 14.79
CA LEU A 88 1.63 5.93 14.63
C LEU A 88 0.30 6.37 14.01
N VAL A 89 -0.15 5.71 12.95
CA VAL A 89 -1.45 5.98 12.29
C VAL A 89 -2.60 5.87 13.30
N ARG A 90 -2.60 4.80 14.11
CA ARG A 90 -3.63 4.58 15.15
C ARG A 90 -3.57 5.63 16.27
N LEU A 91 -2.37 6.06 16.70
CA LEU A 91 -2.23 7.11 17.71
C LEU A 91 -2.79 8.45 17.20
N LEU A 92 -2.49 8.83 15.96
CA LEU A 92 -3.04 10.03 15.32
C LEU A 92 -4.58 10.01 15.29
N ALA A 93 -5.17 8.90 14.86
CA ALA A 93 -6.62 8.72 14.88
C ALA A 93 -7.20 8.76 16.30
N SER A 94 -6.46 8.25 17.29
CA SER A 94 -6.89 8.25 18.70
C SER A 94 -6.95 9.65 19.29
N ILE A 95 -6.00 10.54 18.96
CA ILE A 95 -6.02 11.95 19.40
C ILE A 95 -7.25 12.67 18.89
N HIS A 96 -7.67 12.37 17.65
CA HIS A 96 -8.87 12.91 17.05
C HIS A 96 -10.17 12.24 17.53
N LYS A 97 -10.06 11.25 18.43
CA LYS A 97 -11.20 10.51 19.02
C LYS A 97 -12.06 9.83 17.95
N GLU A 98 -11.41 9.28 16.93
CA GLU A 98 -12.07 8.47 15.92
C GLU A 98 -12.74 7.23 16.53
N PRO A 99 -13.82 6.72 15.92
CA PRO A 99 -14.53 5.55 16.43
C PRO A 99 -13.68 4.28 16.33
N ASP A 100 -14.01 3.27 17.14
CA ASP A 100 -13.26 2.01 17.24
C ASP A 100 -13.04 1.31 15.89
N GLU A 101 -13.98 1.42 14.95
CA GLU A 101 -13.85 0.86 13.60
C GLU A 101 -12.75 1.52 12.76
N VAL A 102 -12.51 2.82 12.95
CA VAL A 102 -11.39 3.53 12.34
C VAL A 102 -10.09 3.13 13.03
N LEU A 103 -10.07 3.09 14.38
CA LEU A 103 -8.88 2.68 15.14
C LEU A 103 -8.46 1.24 14.83
N GLN A 104 -9.42 0.34 14.66
CA GLN A 104 -9.21 -1.03 14.23
C GLN A 104 -8.61 -1.06 12.82
N TRP A 105 -9.17 -0.29 11.87
CA TRP A 105 -8.65 -0.30 10.51
C TRP A 105 -7.28 0.39 10.39
N CYS A 106 -6.99 1.43 11.18
CA CYS A 106 -5.64 2.00 11.30
C CYS A 106 -4.59 0.93 11.64
N TRP A 107 -4.95 -0.07 12.45
CA TRP A 107 -4.04 -1.15 12.82
C TRP A 107 -3.83 -2.20 11.72
N HIS A 108 -4.77 -2.33 10.78
CA HIS A 108 -4.79 -3.43 9.80
C HIS A 108 -4.68 -2.99 8.34
N HIS A 109 -4.72 -1.69 8.04
CA HIS A 109 -4.79 -1.18 6.67
C HIS A 109 -3.61 -1.60 5.77
N ASP A 110 -2.43 -1.83 6.37
CA ASP A 110 -1.22 -2.29 5.67
C ASP A 110 -0.93 -3.78 5.86
N ASP A 111 -1.86 -4.58 6.41
CA ASP A 111 -1.61 -6.01 6.64
C ASP A 111 -1.32 -6.77 5.32
N HIS A 112 -1.90 -6.32 4.20
CA HIS A 112 -1.62 -6.89 2.88
C HIS A 112 -0.15 -6.69 2.45
N GLU A 113 0.54 -5.67 2.95
CA GLU A 113 1.95 -5.40 2.62
C GLU A 113 2.88 -6.50 3.13
N ALA A 114 2.51 -7.23 4.19
CA ALA A 114 3.29 -8.39 4.63
C ALA A 114 3.33 -9.53 3.58
N ILE A 115 2.37 -9.53 2.66
CA ILE A 115 2.23 -10.51 1.58
C ILE A 115 2.91 -9.98 0.32
N ILE A 116 2.56 -8.76 -0.12
CA ILE A 116 2.99 -8.21 -1.43
C ILE A 116 4.16 -7.21 -1.35
N GLY A 117 4.61 -6.86 -0.14
CA GLY A 117 5.62 -5.83 0.13
C GLY A 117 5.03 -4.42 0.23
N ASP A 118 5.78 -3.52 0.87
CA ASP A 118 5.53 -2.08 0.84
C ASP A 118 5.93 -1.54 -0.54
N ILE A 119 4.94 -1.38 -1.42
CA ILE A 119 5.14 -0.81 -2.76
C ILE A 119 5.02 0.71 -2.65
N PRO A 120 6.06 1.50 -2.99
CA PRO A 120 6.01 2.95 -2.91
C PRO A 120 4.85 3.55 -3.69
N GLY A 121 4.19 4.56 -3.13
CA GLY A 121 3.05 5.26 -3.74
C GLY A 121 3.23 5.66 -5.21
N PRO A 122 4.40 6.19 -5.66
CA PRO A 122 4.63 6.48 -7.07
C PRO A 122 4.57 5.25 -7.98
N LEU A 123 5.01 4.08 -7.50
CA LEU A 123 4.92 2.82 -8.24
C LEU A 123 3.48 2.28 -8.23
N LYS A 124 2.76 2.37 -7.11
CA LYS A 124 1.32 2.02 -7.07
C LYS A 124 0.51 2.84 -8.08
N ALA A 125 0.77 4.15 -8.15
CA ALA A 125 0.12 5.05 -9.12
C ALA A 125 0.46 4.65 -10.57
N LEU A 126 1.73 4.43 -10.89
CA LEU A 126 2.16 4.02 -12.22
C LEU A 126 1.54 2.68 -12.65
N ILE A 127 1.49 1.69 -11.75
CA ILE A 127 0.83 0.41 -12.02
C ILE A 127 -0.66 0.62 -12.25
N GLY A 128 -1.32 1.42 -11.40
CA GLY A 128 -2.74 1.74 -11.48
C GLY A 128 -3.14 2.44 -12.79
N ASP A 129 -2.29 3.31 -13.32
CA ASP A 129 -2.49 3.98 -14.61
C ASP A 129 -2.52 3.00 -15.80
N HIS A 130 -1.88 1.83 -15.65
CA HIS A 130 -1.79 0.81 -16.70
C HIS A 130 -2.69 -0.41 -16.46
N THR A 131 -3.07 -0.70 -15.23
CA THR A 131 -3.84 -1.90 -14.88
C THR A 131 -4.52 -1.79 -13.51
N PRO A 132 -5.74 -2.33 -13.33
CA PRO A 132 -6.39 -2.40 -12.03
C PRO A 132 -5.86 -3.52 -11.13
N ILE A 133 -4.90 -4.33 -11.59
CA ILE A 133 -4.56 -5.62 -10.97
C ILE A 133 -4.04 -5.47 -9.53
N LEU A 134 -3.25 -4.44 -9.24
CA LEU A 134 -2.72 -4.23 -7.89
C LEU A 134 -3.85 -3.89 -6.91
N ASN A 135 -4.74 -2.98 -7.29
CA ASN A 135 -5.91 -2.62 -6.47
C ASN A 135 -6.83 -3.83 -6.23
N GLN A 136 -6.96 -4.73 -7.22
CA GLN A 136 -7.73 -5.97 -7.07
C GLN A 136 -7.05 -6.92 -6.08
N ILE A 137 -5.73 -7.10 -6.18
CA ILE A 137 -4.94 -7.92 -5.25
C ILE A 137 -5.06 -7.37 -3.82
N GLU A 138 -4.81 -6.07 -3.61
CA GLU A 138 -4.91 -5.44 -2.29
C GLU A 138 -6.32 -5.62 -1.70
N ALA A 139 -7.38 -5.32 -2.47
CA ALA A 139 -8.76 -5.47 -1.99
C ALA A 139 -9.12 -6.92 -1.64
N LYS A 140 -8.65 -7.90 -2.42
CA LYS A 140 -8.92 -9.32 -2.16
C LYS A 140 -8.12 -9.87 -0.99
N LEU A 141 -6.88 -9.41 -0.81
CA LEU A 141 -6.10 -9.71 0.37
C LEU A 141 -6.71 -9.09 1.63
N ASP A 142 -7.12 -7.82 1.58
CA ASP A 142 -7.84 -7.15 2.68
C ASP A 142 -9.08 -7.97 3.11
N GLU A 143 -9.90 -8.41 2.15
CA GLU A 143 -11.08 -9.26 2.40
C GLU A 143 -10.71 -10.57 3.11
N ALA A 144 -9.74 -11.31 2.55
CA ALA A 144 -9.29 -12.59 3.12
C ALA A 144 -8.65 -12.42 4.52
N ILE A 145 -7.87 -11.36 4.72
CA ILE A 145 -7.23 -11.02 6.01
C ILE A 145 -8.28 -10.66 7.05
N CYS A 146 -9.26 -9.81 6.71
CA CYS A 146 -10.36 -9.48 7.61
C CYS A 146 -11.08 -10.74 8.10
N ILE A 147 -11.44 -11.65 7.20
CA ILE A 147 -12.10 -12.91 7.58
C ILE A 147 -11.18 -13.76 8.46
N ALA A 148 -9.90 -13.90 8.10
CA ALA A 148 -8.94 -14.71 8.86
C ALA A 148 -8.70 -14.19 10.28
N ARG A 149 -8.79 -12.86 10.48
CA ARG A 149 -8.65 -12.19 11.78
C ARG A 149 -9.99 -11.97 12.50
N CYS A 150 -11.12 -12.45 11.96
CA CYS A 150 -12.46 -12.19 12.49
C CYS A 150 -12.80 -10.69 12.63
N LEU A 151 -12.32 -9.87 11.69
CA LEU A 151 -12.54 -8.42 11.65
C LEU A 151 -13.70 -8.09 10.71
N ARG A 152 -14.35 -6.95 10.97
CA ARG A 152 -15.28 -6.37 10.00
C ARG A 152 -14.46 -5.71 8.88
N HIS A 153 -14.82 -5.99 7.64
CA HIS A 153 -14.27 -5.27 6.51
C HIS A 153 -14.66 -3.78 6.59
N PRO A 154 -13.73 -2.83 6.37
CA PRO A 154 -14.01 -1.41 6.49
C PRO A 154 -15.04 -0.96 5.46
N THR A 155 -15.83 0.05 5.82
CA THR A 155 -16.63 0.81 4.86
C THR A 155 -15.75 1.81 4.11
N ASP A 156 -16.24 2.37 2.99
CA ASP A 156 -15.52 3.42 2.28
C ASP A 156 -15.26 4.67 3.13
N HIS A 157 -16.14 4.96 4.09
CA HIS A 157 -15.94 6.05 5.04
C HIS A 157 -14.74 5.77 5.94
N VAL A 158 -14.66 4.57 6.52
CA VAL A 158 -13.51 4.14 7.35
C VAL A 158 -12.22 4.15 6.53
N ARG A 159 -12.23 3.64 5.29
CA ARG A 159 -11.03 3.68 4.41
C ARG A 159 -10.56 5.10 4.16
N ARG A 160 -11.46 6.05 3.88
CA ARG A 160 -11.11 7.47 3.68
C ARG A 160 -10.56 8.11 4.96
N ALA A 161 -11.14 7.82 6.12
CA ALA A 161 -10.65 8.31 7.40
C ALA A 161 -9.24 7.79 7.68
N VAL A 162 -9.00 6.48 7.54
CA VAL A 162 -7.66 5.91 7.76
C VAL A 162 -6.64 6.44 6.76
N HIS A 163 -6.99 6.62 5.50
CA HIS A 163 -6.09 7.21 4.51
C HIS A 163 -5.61 8.62 4.90
N TYR A 164 -6.47 9.43 5.53
CA TYR A 164 -6.09 10.74 6.05
C TYR A 164 -4.99 10.60 7.12
N TYR A 165 -5.12 9.67 8.07
CA TYR A 165 -4.13 9.44 9.13
C TYR A 165 -2.83 8.78 8.63
N ASP A 166 -2.93 7.85 7.69
CA ASP A 166 -1.78 7.26 6.98
C ASP A 166 -0.94 8.35 6.31
N LYS A 167 -1.57 9.25 5.54
CA LYS A 167 -0.88 10.38 4.92
C LYS A 167 -0.26 11.35 5.93
N MET A 168 -0.87 11.54 7.10
CA MET A 168 -0.29 12.34 8.18
C MET A 168 0.97 11.66 8.75
N ALA A 169 0.89 10.35 9.02
CA ALA A 169 2.01 9.55 9.48
C ALA A 169 3.17 9.56 8.47
N GLU A 170 2.88 9.38 7.17
CA GLU A 170 3.88 9.45 6.10
C GLU A 170 4.59 10.82 6.08
N THR A 171 3.86 11.93 6.26
CA THR A 171 4.47 13.26 6.38
C THR A 171 5.39 13.34 7.59
N ILE A 172 4.97 12.84 8.74
CA ILE A 172 5.78 12.86 9.98
C ILE A 172 7.07 12.05 9.78
N GLU A 173 6.98 10.86 9.20
CA GLU A 173 8.14 10.01 8.89
C GLU A 173 9.11 10.71 7.93
N TRP A 174 8.59 11.27 6.84
CA TRP A 174 9.39 11.96 5.83
C TRP A 174 10.22 13.09 6.44
N LEU A 175 9.58 13.93 7.27
CA LEU A 175 10.22 15.11 7.85
C LEU A 175 11.14 14.77 9.04
N HIS A 176 10.71 13.86 9.92
CA HIS A 176 11.35 13.68 11.22
C HIS A 176 12.09 12.35 11.40
N VAL A 177 11.82 11.35 10.57
CA VAL A 177 12.55 10.07 10.56
C VAL A 177 13.60 10.06 9.46
N LEU A 178 13.23 10.45 8.23
CA LEU A 178 14.13 10.49 7.08
C LEU A 178 14.85 11.84 6.88
N HIS A 179 14.48 12.85 7.67
CA HIS A 179 15.04 14.21 7.63
C HIS A 179 15.03 14.84 6.23
N GLN A 180 13.97 14.55 5.46
CA GLN A 180 13.79 15.09 4.11
C GLN A 180 13.06 16.45 4.15
N PRO A 181 13.31 17.35 3.18
CA PRO A 181 12.53 18.58 3.05
C PRO A 181 11.08 18.25 2.64
N PRO A 182 10.09 19.10 2.96
CA PRO A 182 8.71 18.88 2.53
C PRO A 182 8.58 18.63 1.02
N ALA A 183 7.87 17.57 0.67
CA ALA A 183 7.56 17.19 -0.70
C ALA A 183 6.11 17.54 -1.07
N ARG A 184 5.84 17.65 -2.37
CA ARG A 184 4.52 18.06 -2.90
C ARG A 184 3.35 17.13 -2.53
N TRP A 185 3.64 15.89 -2.13
CA TRP A 185 2.65 14.88 -1.74
C TRP A 185 2.52 14.73 -0.22
N ASN A 186 3.34 15.44 0.56
CA ASN A 186 3.13 15.51 1.99
C ASN A 186 1.90 16.37 2.26
N MET A 187 0.99 15.85 3.08
CA MET A 187 -0.14 16.65 3.55
C MET A 187 0.29 17.55 4.71
N THR A 188 -0.41 18.66 4.87
CA THR A 188 -0.25 19.52 6.05
C THR A 188 -0.68 18.75 7.29
N CYS A 189 0.24 18.55 8.22
CA CYS A 189 -0.06 18.01 9.54
C CYS A 189 -0.41 19.18 10.48
N PRO A 190 -1.57 19.17 11.15
CA PRO A 190 -2.01 20.26 12.04
C PRO A 190 -1.28 20.29 13.39
N LEU A 191 -0.44 19.30 13.68
CA LEU A 191 0.36 19.20 14.89
C LEU A 191 1.60 20.10 14.79
N ASP A 192 2.13 20.55 15.92
CA ASP A 192 3.45 21.18 15.95
C ASP A 192 4.59 20.14 15.95
N THR A 193 5.83 20.60 15.83
CA THR A 193 7.00 19.71 15.77
C THR A 193 7.18 18.89 17.05
N ASP A 194 6.91 19.46 18.22
CA ASP A 194 7.11 18.76 19.50
C ASP A 194 6.06 17.66 19.67
N GLU A 195 4.81 17.93 19.28
CA GLU A 195 3.72 16.95 19.25
C GLU A 195 4.04 15.79 18.29
N MET A 196 4.53 16.07 17.07
CA MET A 196 4.93 15.04 16.11
C MET A 196 6.06 14.15 16.64
N LEU A 197 7.08 14.75 17.27
CA LEU A 197 8.21 14.02 17.85
C LEU A 197 7.79 13.18 19.06
N SER A 198 6.89 13.70 19.90
CA SER A 198 6.31 12.95 21.02
C SER A 198 5.56 11.71 20.54
N LEU A 199 4.74 11.86 19.50
CA LEU A 199 4.00 10.74 18.90
C LEU A 199 4.91 9.69 18.28
N LEU A 200 5.97 10.11 17.60
CA LEU A 200 6.97 9.18 17.07
C LEU A 200 7.66 8.37 18.18
N ALA A 201 8.00 9.02 19.30
CA ALA A 201 8.59 8.34 20.45
C ALA A 201 7.61 7.32 21.06
N GLU A 202 6.35 7.70 21.22
CA GLU A 202 5.29 6.81 21.72
C GLU A 202 5.06 5.62 20.80
N ALA A 203 4.97 5.85 19.49
CA ALA A 203 4.79 4.80 18.49
C ALA A 203 5.93 3.76 18.53
N ARG A 204 7.18 4.23 18.66
CA ARG A 204 8.35 3.35 18.81
C ARG A 204 8.36 2.56 20.11
N ALA A 205 7.84 3.13 21.20
CA ALA A 205 7.79 2.46 22.49
C ALA A 205 6.69 1.40 22.57
N ALA A 206 5.59 1.59 21.83
CA ALA A 206 4.44 0.67 21.82
C ALA A 206 4.54 -0.46 20.78
N ALA A 207 5.48 -0.36 19.84
CA ALA A 207 5.76 -1.33 18.78
C ALA A 207 6.62 -2.49 19.28
#